data_AF-M3VDW3-F1
#
_entry.id   AF-M3VDW3-F1
#
_cell.length_a   1.000
_cell.length_b   1.000
_cell.length_c   1.000
_cell.angle_alpha   90.00
_cell.angle_beta   90.00
_cell.angle_gamma   90.00
#
_symmetry.space_group_name_H-M   'P 1'
#
loop_
_entity.id
_entity.type
_entity.pdbx_description
1 polymer ?
#
loop_
_entity_poly.entity_id
_entity_poly.type
_entity_poly.pdbx_seq_one_letter_code
_entity_poly.pdbx_strand_id
1 'polypeptide(L)' 'MSETNLLDDDLRAFRASTVAERLDVSVDTVIRLVDSGELRSIRPRERGRVLLISAASLRRYIYGDSE' A
#
# COMPACT_ATOMS: atom_id res chain seq x y z
N MET A 1 -16.02 -5.02 20.22
CA MET A 1 -14.57 -5.02 19.94
C MET A 1 -14.35 -5.97 18.78
N SER A 2 -14.22 -5.44 17.56
CA SER A 2 -14.14 -6.23 16.33
C SER A 2 -12.69 -6.32 15.88
N GLU A 3 -11.90 -7.15 16.57
CA GLU A 3 -10.50 -7.42 16.23
C GLU A 3 -10.35 -8.20 14.91
N THR A 4 -11.42 -8.87 14.47
CA THR A 4 -11.47 -9.68 13.25
C THR A 4 -11.34 -8.87 11.94
N ASN A 5 -11.66 -7.57 11.96
CA ASN A 5 -11.72 -6.77 10.72
C ASN A 5 -10.34 -6.26 10.27
N LEU A 6 -9.41 -6.01 11.20
CA LEU A 6 -8.08 -5.46 10.90
C LEU A 6 -7.17 -6.49 10.21
N LEU A 7 -7.27 -7.76 10.62
CA LEU A 7 -6.51 -8.87 10.01
C LEU A 7 -6.99 -9.20 8.60
N ASP A 8 -8.30 -9.14 8.34
CA ASP A 8 -8.87 -9.34 7.01
C ASP A 8 -8.50 -8.19 6.05
N ASP A 9 -8.46 -6.96 6.58
CA ASP A 9 -8.05 -5.79 5.81
C ASP A 9 -6.56 -5.87 5.40
N ASP A 10 -5.69 -6.47 6.22
CA ASP A 10 -4.25 -6.64 5.91
C ASP A 10 -3.97 -7.56 4.72
N LEU A 11 -4.88 -8.50 4.43
CA LEU A 11 -4.78 -9.39 3.29
C LEU A 11 -5.15 -8.69 1.97
N ARG A 12 -5.72 -7.48 2.03
CA ARG A 12 -6.11 -6.73 0.85
C ARG A 12 -4.92 -6.08 0.17
N ALA A 13 -5.10 -5.78 -1.11
CA ALA A 13 -4.16 -4.98 -1.88
C ALA A 13 -4.89 -3.90 -2.68
N PHE A 14 -4.28 -2.74 -2.77
CA PHE A 14 -4.83 -1.57 -3.46
C PHE A 14 -4.00 -1.25 -4.70
N ARG A 15 -4.66 -0.79 -5.75
CA ARG A 15 -3.97 -0.26 -6.94
C ARG A 15 -3.24 1.03 -6.57
N ALA A 16 -2.17 1.34 -7.29
CA ALA A 16 -1.44 2.60 -7.10
C ALA A 16 -2.33 3.85 -7.19
N SER A 17 -3.35 3.86 -8.07
CA SER A 17 -4.33 4.95 -8.15
C SER A 17 -5.14 5.13 -6.87
N THR A 18 -5.64 4.04 -6.29
CA THR A 18 -6.39 4.08 -5.03
C THR A 18 -5.52 4.51 -3.85
N VAL A 19 -4.24 4.10 -3.85
CA VAL A 19 -3.28 4.56 -2.84
C VAL A 19 -2.98 6.04 -3.00
N ALA A 20 -2.81 6.52 -4.23
CA ALA A 20 -2.60 7.92 -4.56
C ALA A 20 -3.75 8.80 -4.05
N GLU A 21 -4.99 8.38 -4.31
CA GLU A 21 -6.20 9.04 -3.78
C GLU A 21 -6.23 9.09 -2.25
N ARG A 22 -5.87 7.99 -1.58
CA ARG A 22 -5.89 7.91 -0.11
C ARG A 22 -4.83 8.76 0.56
N LEU A 23 -3.66 8.87 -0.06
CA LEU A 23 -2.54 9.64 0.46
C LEU A 23 -2.55 11.10 -0.02
N ASP A 24 -3.48 11.47 -0.91
CA ASP A 24 -3.54 12.76 -1.59
C ASP A 24 -2.23 13.13 -2.31
N VAL A 25 -1.70 12.17 -3.07
CA VAL A 25 -0.46 12.32 -3.85
C VAL A 25 -0.62 11.83 -5.27
N SER A 26 0.37 12.09 -6.12
CA SER A 26 0.40 11.54 -7.48
C SER A 26 0.69 10.03 -7.50
N VAL A 27 0.25 9.34 -8.55
CA VAL A 27 0.63 7.93 -8.79
C VAL A 27 2.15 7.76 -8.90
N ASP A 28 2.84 8.74 -9.48
CA ASP A 28 4.31 8.74 -9.58
C ASP A 28 4.96 8.81 -8.20
N THR A 29 4.37 9.55 -7.26
CA THR A 29 4.81 9.56 -5.85
C THR A 29 4.65 8.18 -5.23
N VAL A 30 3.52 7.50 -5.43
CA VAL A 30 3.31 6.12 -4.94
C VAL A 30 4.37 5.18 -5.51
N ILE A 31 4.68 5.31 -6.81
CA ILE A 31 5.72 4.52 -7.45
C ILE A 31 7.08 4.78 -6.80
N ARG A 32 7.44 6.05 -6.54
CA ARG A 32 8.70 6.41 -5.86
C ARG A 32 8.78 5.84 -4.45
N LEU A 33 7.68 5.82 -3.71
CA LEU A 33 7.61 5.20 -2.38
C LEU A 33 7.82 3.68 -2.44
N VAL A 34 7.34 3.03 -3.51
CA VAL A 34 7.63 1.60 -3.73
C VAL A 34 9.10 1.40 -4.11
N ASP A 35 9.64 2.25 -5.00
CA ASP A 35 11.03 2.18 -5.43
C ASP A 35 12.00 2.51 -4.25
N SER A 36 11.61 3.35 -3.29
CA SER A 36 12.37 3.65 -2.06
C SER A 36 12.22 2.59 -0.96
N GLY A 37 11.25 1.68 -1.08
CA GLY A 37 10.97 0.63 -0.09
C GLY A 37 10.06 1.07 1.06
N GLU A 38 9.55 2.30 1.05
CA GLU A 38 8.60 2.82 2.04
C GLU A 38 7.20 2.20 1.89
N LEU A 39 6.82 1.83 0.65
CA LEU A 39 5.64 1.02 0.36
C LEU A 39 6.04 -0.31 -0.25
N ARG A 40 5.35 -1.39 0.15
CA ARG A 40 5.57 -2.73 -0.39
C ARG A 40 4.44 -3.13 -1.34
N SER A 41 4.83 -3.53 -2.54
CA SER A 41 3.93 -4.20 -3.48
C SER A 41 3.83 -5.69 -3.18
N ILE A 42 2.67 -6.29 -3.50
CA ILE A 42 2.46 -7.74 -3.32
C ILE A 42 3.31 -8.59 -4.27
N ARG A 43 3.80 -7.99 -5.35
CA ARG A 43 4.63 -8.61 -6.38
C ARG A 43 5.64 -7.60 -6.91
N PRO A 44 6.77 -8.05 -7.45
CA PRO A 44 7.71 -7.16 -8.13
C PRO A 44 7.02 -6.33 -9.20
N ARG A 45 7.45 -5.08 -9.33
CA ARG A 45 6.97 -4.18 -10.37
C ARG A 45 7.47 -4.67 -11.73
N GLU A 46 6.54 -4.87 -12.65
CA GLU A 46 6.81 -5.28 -14.03
C GLU A 46 6.10 -4.34 -15.01
N ARG A 47 6.74 -4.01 -16.13
CA ARG A 47 6.15 -3.11 -17.14
C ARG A 47 4.87 -3.71 -17.72
N GLY A 48 3.80 -2.91 -17.78
CA GLY A 48 2.49 -3.34 -18.29
C GLY A 48 1.62 -4.08 -17.25
N ARG A 49 2.16 -4.33 -16.05
CA ARG A 49 1.42 -4.95 -14.94
C ARG A 49 0.86 -3.90 -14.00
N VAL A 50 -0.34 -4.16 -13.46
CA VAL A 50 -0.93 -3.31 -12.42
C VAL A 50 -0.11 -3.41 -11.14
N LEU A 51 0.35 -2.27 -10.64
CA LEU A 51 1.02 -2.16 -9.34
C LEU A 51 0.00 -2.26 -8.22
N LEU A 52 0.17 -3.26 -7.36
CA LEU A 52 -0.70 -3.56 -6.23
C LEU A 52 0.11 -3.45 -4.92
N ILE A 53 -0.31 -2.56 -4.03
CA ILE A 53 0.32 -2.24 -2.74
C ILE A 53 -0.44 -2.97 -1.65
N SER A 54 0.25 -3.64 -0.72
CA SER A 54 -0.41 -4.34 0.38
C SER A 54 -1.05 -3.36 1.37
N ALA A 55 -2.25 -3.68 1.85
CA ALA A 55 -2.93 -2.90 2.85
C ALA A 55 -2.11 -2.76 4.14
N ALA A 56 -1.45 -3.85 4.57
CA ALA A 56 -0.56 -3.85 5.72
C ALA A 56 0.60 -2.85 5.57
N SER A 57 1.21 -2.76 4.38
CA SER A 57 2.29 -1.79 4.15
C SER A 57 1.78 -0.36 4.10
N LEU A 58 0.61 -0.12 3.49
CA LEU A 58 0.00 1.20 3.47
C LEU A 58 -0.38 1.65 4.88
N ARG A 59 -0.95 0.76 5.69
CA ARG A 59 -1.29 1.05 7.08
C ARG A 59 -0.05 1.44 7.88
N ARG A 60 1.02 0.66 7.76
CA ARG A 60 2.31 0.96 8.39
C ARG A 60 2.85 2.33 7.98
N TYR A 61 2.74 2.67 6.69
CA TYR A 61 3.19 3.98 6.20
C TYR A 61 2.38 5.15 6.80
N ILE A 62 1.06 4.99 6.94
CA ILE A 62 0.18 6.07 7.46
C ILE A 62 0.31 6.23 8.98
N TYR A 63 0.33 5.13 9.73
CA TYR A 63 0.21 5.16 11.19
C TYR A 63 1.52 4.86 11.93
N GLY A 64 2.59 4.50 11.20
CA GLY A 64 3.83 3.97 11.79
C GLY A 64 3.71 2.51 12.21
N ASP A 65 4.83 1.90 12.63
CA ASP A 65 4.79 0.64 13.35
C ASP A 65 4.24 0.93 14.76
N SER A 66 3.03 0.45 15.05
CA SER A 66 2.48 0.41 16.41
C SER A 66 3.10 -0.78 17.14
N GLU A 67 4.36 -0.66 17.55
CA GLU A 67 5.00 -1.52 18.57
C GLU A 67 5.14 -0.76 19.89
#